data_AF-I1Y9Z5-F1
#
_entry.id   AF-I1Y9Z5-F1
#
_cell.length_a   1.000
_cell.length_b   1.000
_cell.length_c   1.000
_cell.angle_alpha   90.00
_cell.angle_beta   90.00
_cell.angle_gamma   90.00
#
_symmetry.space_group_name_H-M   'P 1'
#
loop_
_entity.id
_entity.type
_entity.pdbx_description
1 polymer ?
#
loop_
_entity_poly.entity_id
_entity_poly.type
_entity_poly.pdbx_seq_one_letter_code
_entity_poly.pdbx_strand_id
1 'polypeptide(L)'
;LCLMLADESDHETLTAILSPLIAEREAMKNSELLLEMGGILRTFKFIFRGTGYDEKLVREVEGLEASGSTYICTLCDATRLEASQNLVLHSITRSHAENLERYEIWRTNPYHESVDELRDRVKGVSAKPFIETVPSIDALHCDIGNATEFYRIFQMEIGEVYKNPDVSKEERKRWQLTLDKHLRKKMNLKPMMRMSGNFARKLMTKETVEAVCELVKCEERHEALKELMDLYLKMKPVWRSSCPAKECPELLCQYSYNSQRFAELLSTKFKYRYEGKITNYFHKTLAHVPEIIERDGSIGAWASEGNESGNKLFRRFRKMNARQSKCYEMEDVLKHHWLY
;
A
#
# COMPACT_ATOMS: atom_id res chain seq x y z
N LEU A 1 21.09 5.24 -4.49
CA LEU A 1 21.33 6.59 -5.06
C LEU A 1 21.70 7.59 -3.97
N CYS A 2 20.85 7.79 -2.97
CA CYS A 2 21.10 8.70 -1.85
C CYS A 2 20.99 7.96 -0.51
N LEU A 3 21.83 8.30 0.47
CA LEU A 3 21.70 7.89 1.87
C LEU A 3 21.66 9.16 2.72
N MET A 4 20.70 9.23 3.63
CA MET A 4 20.56 10.35 4.56
C MET A 4 20.26 9.86 5.96
N LEU A 5 20.65 10.64 6.96
CA LEU A 5 20.26 10.46 8.36
C LEU A 5 19.21 11.53 8.68
N ALA A 6 17.98 11.31 8.23
CA ALA A 6 16.85 12.22 8.41
C ALA A 6 15.61 11.44 8.88
N ASP A 7 14.68 12.14 9.53
CA ASP A 7 13.32 11.63 9.73
C ASP A 7 12.53 11.91 8.46
N GLU A 8 11.85 10.89 7.94
CA GLU A 8 10.96 11.02 6.79
C GLU A 8 9.84 12.04 7.05
N SER A 9 9.44 12.19 8.32
CA SER A 9 8.37 13.10 8.75
C SER A 9 8.84 14.56 8.86
N ASP A 10 10.15 14.83 8.74
CA ASP A 10 10.71 16.18 8.68
C ASP A 10 10.77 16.63 7.22
N HIS A 11 9.66 17.23 6.77
CA HIS A 11 9.49 17.67 5.40
C HIS A 11 10.56 18.68 4.95
N GLU A 12 11.02 19.56 5.84
CA GLU A 12 12.02 20.58 5.50
C GLU A 12 13.37 19.93 5.15
N THR A 13 13.83 19.03 6.01
CA THR A 13 15.09 18.30 5.76
C THR A 13 14.97 17.38 4.55
N LEU A 14 13.85 16.65 4.42
CA LEU A 14 13.63 15.73 3.31
C LEU A 14 13.64 16.45 1.96
N THR A 15 12.91 17.56 1.85
CA THR A 15 12.86 18.37 0.62
C THR A 15 14.20 19.02 0.32
N ALA A 16 14.91 19.56 1.32
CA ALA A 16 16.22 20.16 1.12
C ALA A 16 17.25 19.17 0.54
N ILE A 17 17.24 17.91 1.02
CA ILE A 17 18.17 16.87 0.56
C ILE A 17 17.75 16.31 -0.81
N LEU A 18 16.45 16.07 -1.04
CA LEU A 18 15.99 15.40 -2.26
C LEU A 18 15.79 16.34 -3.45
N SER A 19 15.56 17.63 -3.24
CA SER A 19 15.27 18.59 -4.34
C SER A 19 16.29 18.59 -5.48
N PRO A 20 17.62 18.54 -5.23
CA PRO A 20 18.59 18.46 -6.32
C PRO A 20 18.42 17.22 -7.20
N LEU A 21 18.12 16.06 -6.61
CA LEU A 21 17.88 14.82 -7.36
C LEU A 21 16.61 14.89 -8.20
N ILE A 22 15.58 15.57 -7.69
CA ILE A 22 14.35 15.79 -8.44
C ILE A 22 14.60 16.75 -9.60
N ALA A 23 15.36 17.83 -9.39
CA ALA A 23 15.73 18.76 -10.47
C ALA A 23 16.52 18.06 -11.59
N GLU A 24 17.48 17.19 -11.23
CA GLU A 24 18.20 16.37 -12.21
C GLU A 24 17.27 15.40 -12.95
N ARG A 25 16.35 14.73 -12.24
CA ARG A 25 15.34 13.85 -12.85
C ARG A 25 14.49 14.60 -13.88
N GLU A 26 13.99 15.79 -13.54
CA GLU A 26 13.17 16.60 -14.45
C GLU A 26 13.96 17.06 -15.68
N ALA A 27 15.23 17.46 -15.52
CA ALA A 27 16.09 17.79 -16.64
C ALA A 27 16.34 16.58 -17.55
N MET A 28 16.53 15.38 -16.98
CA MET A 28 16.78 14.14 -17.72
C MET A 28 15.57 13.66 -18.53
N LYS A 29 14.33 13.93 -18.11
CA LYS A 29 13.12 13.51 -18.84
C LYS A 29 13.06 14.06 -20.27
N ASN A 30 13.61 15.25 -20.49
CA ASN A 30 13.61 15.94 -21.78
C ASN A 30 14.97 15.88 -22.50
N SER A 31 15.89 15.05 -22.01
CA SER A 31 17.26 14.94 -22.52
C SER A 31 17.52 13.58 -23.16
N GLU A 32 18.57 13.51 -23.98
CA GLU A 32 19.09 12.27 -24.54
C GLU A 32 20.52 12.03 -24.02
N LEU A 33 20.82 10.79 -23.61
CA LEU A 33 22.17 10.40 -23.21
C LEU A 33 22.88 9.76 -24.40
N LEU A 34 24.02 10.33 -24.78
CA LEU A 34 24.95 9.72 -25.74
C LEU A 34 26.01 8.92 -24.98
N LEU A 35 26.11 7.63 -25.24
CA LEU A 35 27.05 6.74 -24.58
C LEU A 35 27.73 5.82 -25.60
N GLU A 36 29.05 5.79 -25.58
CA GLU A 36 29.81 4.85 -26.40
C GLU A 36 29.77 3.45 -25.76
N MET A 37 29.25 2.48 -26.51
CA MET A 37 29.15 1.08 -26.07
C MET A 37 29.64 0.14 -27.17
N GLY A 38 30.80 -0.47 -26.92
CA GLY A 38 31.46 -1.37 -27.87
C GLY A 38 31.97 -0.64 -29.11
N GLY A 39 32.53 0.57 -28.96
CA GLY A 39 33.05 1.38 -30.07
C GLY A 39 31.98 2.11 -30.90
N ILE A 40 30.70 2.03 -30.48
CA ILE A 40 29.57 2.64 -31.19
C ILE A 40 28.90 3.64 -30.25
N LEU A 41 28.77 4.89 -30.69
CA LEU A 41 28.01 5.91 -29.98
C LEU A 41 26.52 5.62 -30.11
N ARG A 42 25.83 5.47 -28.97
CA ARG A 42 24.40 5.13 -28.89
C ARG A 42 23.64 6.22 -28.14
N THR A 43 22.38 6.41 -28.50
CA THR A 43 21.47 7.38 -27.89
C THR A 43 20.45 6.69 -27.01
N PHE A 44 20.26 7.19 -25.79
CA PHE A 44 19.31 6.66 -24.80
C PHE A 44 18.34 7.73 -24.34
N LYS A 45 17.10 7.32 -24.05
CA LYS A 45 16.06 8.12 -23.39
C LYS A 45 15.64 7.43 -22.11
N PHE A 46 15.29 8.21 -21.09
CA PHE A 46 14.88 7.70 -19.79
C PHE A 46 13.41 8.00 -19.52
N ILE A 47 12.71 6.98 -19.02
CA ILE A 47 11.37 7.12 -18.46
C ILE A 47 11.46 6.72 -16.99
N PHE A 48 11.25 7.68 -16.10
CA PHE A 48 11.32 7.46 -14.66
C PHE A 48 9.94 7.12 -14.12
N ARG A 49 9.81 5.93 -13.52
CA ARG A 49 8.58 5.50 -12.85
C ARG A 49 8.82 5.48 -11.34
N GLY A 50 8.30 6.49 -10.64
CA GLY A 50 8.33 6.55 -9.18
C GLY A 50 7.31 5.59 -8.57
N THR A 51 7.70 4.34 -8.36
CA THR A 51 6.90 3.29 -7.69
C THR A 51 7.65 2.74 -6.47
N GLY A 52 7.01 1.88 -5.69
CA GLY A 52 7.64 1.24 -4.53
C GLY A 52 7.78 2.16 -3.31
N TYR A 53 7.00 3.25 -3.25
CA TYR A 53 6.79 4.06 -2.06
C TYR A 53 5.62 3.49 -1.26
N ASP A 54 5.72 3.48 0.06
CA ASP A 54 4.57 3.16 0.90
C ASP A 54 3.52 4.28 0.83
N GLU A 55 2.28 3.98 1.22
CA GLU A 55 1.21 4.98 1.15
C GLU A 55 1.46 6.23 2.00
N LYS A 56 2.21 6.11 3.11
CA LYS A 56 2.51 7.26 3.97
C LYS A 56 3.39 8.24 3.20
N LEU A 57 4.47 7.74 2.61
CA LEU A 57 5.40 8.56 1.83
C LEU A 57 4.74 9.15 0.59
N VAL A 58 3.93 8.37 -0.14
CA VAL A 58 3.18 8.89 -1.31
C VAL A 58 2.31 10.08 -0.90
N ARG A 59 1.57 9.97 0.21
CA ARG A 59 0.71 11.08 0.68
C ARG A 59 1.53 12.31 1.05
N GLU A 60 2.66 12.12 1.71
CA GLU A 60 3.54 13.22 2.12
C GLU A 60 4.17 13.95 0.92
N VAL A 61 4.65 13.22 -0.10
CA VAL A 61 5.34 13.85 -1.24
C VAL A 61 4.40 14.38 -2.33
N GLU A 62 3.18 13.86 -2.40
CA GLU A 62 2.08 14.34 -3.27
C GLU A 62 1.14 15.34 -2.57
N GLY A 63 1.48 15.79 -1.37
CA GLY A 63 0.74 16.86 -0.68
C GLY A 63 -0.67 16.49 -0.22
N LEU A 64 -0.94 15.20 -0.05
CA LEU A 64 -2.22 14.67 0.41
C LEU A 64 -2.27 14.61 1.93
N GLU A 65 -3.48 14.74 2.48
CA GLU A 65 -3.70 14.44 3.90
C GLU A 65 -3.28 13.00 4.27
N ALA A 66 -2.94 12.81 5.55
CA ALA A 66 -2.45 11.54 6.07
C ALA A 66 -3.44 10.37 5.90
N SER A 67 -2.95 9.13 6.03
CA SER A 67 -3.68 7.88 5.75
C SER A 67 -4.98 7.67 6.55
N GLY A 68 -5.14 8.38 7.68
CA GLY A 68 -6.37 8.41 8.48
C GLY A 68 -7.48 9.34 7.97
N SER A 69 -7.21 10.18 6.97
CA SER A 69 -8.13 11.18 6.40
C SER A 69 -9.45 10.59 5.90
N THR A 70 -10.49 11.43 5.78
CA THR A 70 -11.72 11.12 5.05
C THR A 70 -11.46 10.76 3.59
N TYR A 71 -10.45 11.33 2.93
CA TYR A 71 -10.06 10.97 1.55
C TYR A 71 -9.10 9.78 1.58
N ILE A 72 -9.65 8.60 1.25
CA ILE A 72 -8.99 7.33 1.55
C ILE A 72 -7.99 6.88 0.49
N CYS A 73 -8.09 7.40 -0.72
CA CYS A 73 -7.33 6.90 -1.85
C CYS A 73 -6.24 7.90 -2.28
N THR A 74 -5.11 7.38 -2.74
CA THR A 74 -4.06 8.17 -3.40
C THR A 74 -4.27 8.23 -4.91
N LEU A 75 -5.27 7.52 -5.44
CA LEU A 75 -5.52 7.34 -6.87
C LEU A 75 -6.82 8.00 -7.33
N CYS A 76 -7.84 8.04 -6.48
CA CYS A 76 -9.15 8.65 -6.77
C CYS A 76 -9.59 9.58 -5.64
N ASP A 77 -10.71 10.26 -5.85
CA ASP A 77 -11.23 11.28 -4.93
C ASP A 77 -12.27 10.80 -3.93
N ALA A 78 -12.53 9.50 -3.90
CA ALA A 78 -13.54 8.91 -3.03
C ALA A 78 -13.24 9.17 -1.55
N THR A 79 -14.29 9.56 -0.83
CA THR A 79 -14.28 9.58 0.63
C THR A 79 -14.43 8.17 1.21
N ARG A 80 -14.12 8.03 2.50
CA ARG A 80 -14.25 6.75 3.23
C ARG A 80 -15.69 6.22 3.23
N LEU A 81 -16.66 7.13 3.31
CA LEU A 81 -18.08 6.78 3.31
C LEU A 81 -18.51 6.32 1.91
N GLU A 82 -18.23 7.10 0.88
CA GLU A 82 -18.57 6.76 -0.51
C GLU A 82 -17.94 5.44 -0.94
N ALA A 83 -16.67 5.22 -0.62
CA ALA A 83 -15.97 3.98 -0.92
C ALA A 83 -16.47 2.76 -0.12
N SER A 84 -17.17 2.98 1.00
CA SER A 84 -17.84 1.91 1.74
C SER A 84 -19.25 1.59 1.20
N GLN A 85 -19.86 2.53 0.48
CA GLN A 85 -21.15 2.35 -0.19
C GLN A 85 -20.98 1.71 -1.57
N ASN A 86 -19.94 2.11 -2.30
CA ASN A 86 -19.54 1.54 -3.58
C ASN A 86 -18.06 1.15 -3.51
N LEU A 87 -17.78 -0.15 -3.40
CA LEU A 87 -16.42 -0.64 -3.13
C LEU A 87 -15.57 -0.84 -4.40
N VAL A 88 -16.21 -1.05 -5.56
CA VAL A 88 -15.54 -1.59 -6.75
C VAL A 88 -15.55 -0.64 -7.95
N LEU A 89 -16.53 0.26 -8.07
CA LEU A 89 -16.65 1.14 -9.24
C LEU A 89 -16.01 2.49 -8.95
N HIS A 90 -14.70 2.59 -9.21
CA HIS A 90 -13.94 3.84 -9.19
C HIS A 90 -12.96 3.85 -10.35
N SER A 91 -12.55 5.05 -10.77
CA SER A 91 -11.49 5.26 -11.74
C SER A 91 -10.34 6.03 -11.10
N ILE A 92 -9.13 5.88 -11.63
CA ILE A 92 -8.00 6.72 -11.24
C ILE A 92 -8.25 8.13 -11.80
N THR A 93 -8.18 9.14 -10.91
CA THR A 93 -8.33 10.56 -11.27
C THR A 93 -7.07 11.34 -10.96
N ARG A 94 -6.46 11.10 -9.79
CA ARG A 94 -5.35 11.90 -9.29
C ARG A 94 -4.09 11.73 -10.14
N SER A 95 -3.45 12.86 -10.40
CA SER A 95 -2.12 12.94 -11.01
C SER A 95 -1.29 14.03 -10.34
N HIS A 96 0.03 14.01 -10.54
CA HIS A 96 0.93 15.01 -9.98
C HIS A 96 0.60 16.44 -10.46
N ALA A 97 0.35 16.60 -11.75
CA ALA A 97 -0.02 17.89 -12.33
C ALA A 97 -1.33 18.43 -11.74
N GLU A 98 -2.33 17.56 -11.61
CA GLU A 98 -3.61 17.93 -10.99
C GLU A 98 -3.45 18.29 -9.50
N ASN A 99 -2.61 17.56 -8.75
CA ASN A 99 -2.34 17.89 -7.35
C ASN A 99 -1.66 19.27 -7.21
N LEU A 100 -0.76 19.65 -8.13
CA LEU A 100 -0.17 20.98 -8.16
C LEU A 100 -1.24 22.07 -8.37
N GLU A 101 -2.15 21.86 -9.32
CA GLU A 101 -3.27 22.78 -9.57
C GLU A 101 -4.22 22.87 -8.37
N ARG A 102 -4.58 21.74 -7.77
CA ARG A 102 -5.39 21.68 -6.55
C ARG A 102 -4.74 22.42 -5.39
N TYR A 103 -3.42 22.31 -5.24
CA TYR A 103 -2.69 23.07 -4.23
C TYR A 103 -2.74 24.59 -4.49
N GLU A 104 -2.64 25.04 -5.74
CA GLU A 104 -2.77 26.47 -6.04
C GLU A 104 -4.18 26.99 -5.73
N ILE A 105 -5.23 26.19 -6.00
CA ILE A 105 -6.60 26.51 -5.56
C ILE A 105 -6.68 26.60 -4.03
N TRP A 106 -6.13 25.62 -3.31
CA TRP A 106 -6.08 25.62 -1.85
C TRP A 106 -5.39 26.88 -1.29
N ARG A 107 -4.22 27.24 -1.83
CA ARG A 107 -3.42 28.35 -1.32
C ARG A 107 -4.03 29.72 -1.64
N THR A 108 -4.65 29.87 -2.81
CA THR A 108 -5.22 31.15 -3.25
C THR A 108 -6.67 31.36 -2.83
N ASN A 109 -7.42 30.29 -2.55
CA ASN A 109 -8.85 30.29 -2.26
C ASN A 109 -9.65 31.29 -3.14
N PRO A 110 -9.68 31.08 -4.46
CA PRO A 110 -10.23 32.06 -5.40
C PRO A 110 -11.76 32.21 -5.28
N TYR A 111 -12.42 31.28 -4.61
CA TYR A 111 -13.88 31.25 -4.41
C TYR A 111 -14.31 31.76 -3.03
N HIS A 112 -13.37 32.16 -2.18
CA HIS A 112 -13.63 32.63 -0.80
C HIS A 112 -14.45 31.63 0.04
N GLU A 113 -14.18 30.34 -0.17
CA GLU A 113 -14.85 29.25 0.54
C GLU A 113 -14.35 29.15 1.98
N SER A 114 -15.21 28.59 2.86
CA SER A 114 -14.77 28.18 4.19
C SER A 114 -13.74 27.04 4.10
N VAL A 115 -13.03 26.77 5.19
CA VAL A 115 -11.98 25.73 5.21
C VAL A 115 -12.51 24.34 4.83
N ASP A 116 -13.73 23.99 5.27
CA ASP A 116 -14.30 22.67 5.00
C ASP A 116 -14.77 22.54 3.55
N GLU A 117 -15.37 23.59 2.99
CA GLU A 117 -15.76 23.67 1.58
C GLU A 117 -14.54 23.62 0.66
N LEU A 118 -13.50 24.39 0.97
CA LEU A 118 -12.26 24.42 0.19
C LEU A 118 -11.54 23.08 0.26
N ARG A 119 -11.48 22.45 1.44
CA ARG A 119 -10.92 21.11 1.64
C ARG A 119 -11.67 20.07 0.80
N ASP A 120 -12.99 20.19 0.69
CA ASP A 120 -13.77 19.32 -0.19
C ASP A 120 -13.54 19.62 -1.67
N ARG A 121 -13.44 20.88 -2.08
CA ARG A 121 -13.12 21.26 -3.46
C ARG A 121 -11.81 20.63 -3.93
N VAL A 122 -10.76 20.72 -3.12
CA VAL A 122 -9.42 20.22 -3.47
C VAL A 122 -9.21 18.75 -3.09
N LYS A 123 -10.24 18.08 -2.57
CA LYS A 123 -10.25 16.65 -2.20
C LYS A 123 -9.09 16.26 -1.27
N GLY A 124 -8.77 17.12 -0.31
CA GLY A 124 -7.73 16.87 0.69
C GLY A 124 -6.28 17.02 0.21
N VAL A 125 -6.04 17.82 -0.83
CA VAL A 125 -4.69 18.35 -1.15
C VAL A 125 -4.47 19.62 -0.33
N SER A 126 -3.53 19.59 0.61
CA SER A 126 -3.29 20.71 1.54
C SER A 126 -1.83 21.17 1.60
N ALA A 127 -0.93 20.45 0.92
CA ALA A 127 0.48 20.80 0.80
C ALA A 127 0.91 20.72 -0.67
N LYS A 128 2.02 21.37 -1.01
CA LYS A 128 2.53 21.39 -2.38
C LYS A 128 3.20 20.06 -2.71
N PRO A 129 2.77 19.31 -3.74
CA PRO A 129 3.50 18.16 -4.23
C PRO A 129 4.92 18.54 -4.66
N PHE A 130 5.91 17.69 -4.41
CA PHE A 130 7.30 17.95 -4.82
C PHE A 130 8.01 16.77 -5.50
N ILE A 131 7.50 15.54 -5.36
CA ILE A 131 7.97 14.37 -6.12
C ILE A 131 6.81 13.82 -6.93
N GLU A 132 6.93 13.81 -8.25
CA GLU A 132 5.97 13.10 -9.10
C GLU A 132 6.10 11.58 -8.88
N THR A 133 5.02 10.98 -8.40
CA THR A 133 4.85 9.54 -8.23
C THR A 133 3.88 8.98 -9.27
N VAL A 134 4.11 7.74 -9.71
CA VAL A 134 3.19 7.08 -10.63
C VAL A 134 1.96 6.60 -9.85
N PRO A 135 0.71 6.89 -10.28
CA PRO A 135 -0.50 6.45 -9.60
C PRO A 135 -0.64 4.92 -9.60
N SER A 136 -0.03 4.23 -8.63
CA SER A 136 0.01 2.77 -8.54
C SER A 136 -0.17 2.29 -7.09
N ILE A 137 -0.07 0.98 -6.86
CA ILE A 137 -0.20 0.33 -5.55
C ILE A 137 1.11 -0.36 -5.20
N ASP A 138 1.60 -0.16 -3.98
CA ASP A 138 2.70 -0.99 -3.48
C ASP A 138 2.20 -2.37 -3.04
N ALA A 139 2.66 -3.42 -3.73
CA ALA A 139 2.19 -4.79 -3.52
C ALA A 139 2.55 -5.34 -2.12
N LEU A 140 3.70 -4.95 -1.55
CA LEU A 140 4.13 -5.42 -0.24
C LEU A 140 3.25 -4.86 0.88
N HIS A 141 3.10 -3.54 0.94
CA HIS A 141 2.28 -2.90 1.96
C HIS A 141 0.79 -3.18 1.77
N CYS A 142 0.35 -3.41 0.52
CA CYS A 142 -0.97 -3.95 0.24
C CYS A 142 -1.19 -5.33 0.88
N ASP A 143 -0.27 -6.27 0.68
CA ASP A 143 -0.35 -7.61 1.30
C ASP A 143 -0.38 -7.51 2.85
N ILE A 144 0.47 -6.66 3.44
CA ILE A 144 0.54 -6.45 4.89
C ILE A 144 -0.75 -5.80 5.42
N GLY A 145 -1.26 -4.78 4.73
CA GLY A 145 -2.48 -4.08 5.09
C GLY A 145 -3.70 -4.99 5.06
N ASN A 146 -3.83 -5.77 3.98
CA ASN A 146 -4.93 -6.71 3.82
C ASN A 146 -4.85 -7.85 4.84
N ALA A 147 -3.68 -8.43 5.07
CA ALA A 147 -3.51 -9.45 6.11
C ALA A 147 -3.80 -8.94 7.53
N THR A 148 -3.46 -7.67 7.81
CA THR A 148 -3.80 -7.03 9.09
C THR A 148 -5.32 -6.88 9.24
N GLU A 149 -6.03 -6.56 8.17
CA GLU A 149 -7.50 -6.47 8.21
C GLU A 149 -8.16 -7.85 8.36
N PHE A 150 -7.69 -8.88 7.64
CA PHE A 150 -8.13 -10.26 7.85
C PHE A 150 -7.88 -10.76 9.28
N TYR A 151 -6.72 -10.46 9.85
CA TYR A 151 -6.43 -10.78 11.24
C TYR A 151 -7.45 -10.14 12.21
N ARG A 152 -7.87 -8.89 11.95
CA ARG A 152 -8.95 -8.24 12.72
C ARG A 152 -10.29 -8.93 12.50
N ILE A 153 -10.64 -9.29 11.27
CA ILE A 153 -11.86 -10.05 10.96
C ILE A 153 -11.88 -11.33 11.81
N PHE A 154 -10.81 -12.12 11.81
CA PHE A 154 -10.70 -13.34 12.61
C PHE A 154 -10.93 -13.09 14.10
N GLN A 155 -10.35 -12.02 14.67
CA GLN A 155 -10.58 -11.65 16.07
C GLN A 155 -12.05 -11.33 16.36
N MET A 156 -12.71 -10.60 15.46
CA MET A 156 -14.12 -10.21 15.62
C MET A 156 -15.08 -11.39 15.43
N GLU A 157 -14.73 -12.35 14.57
CA GLU A 157 -15.51 -13.58 14.38
C GLU A 157 -15.45 -14.52 15.58
N ILE A 158 -14.27 -14.67 16.19
CA ILE A 158 -14.11 -15.41 17.46
C ILE A 158 -14.98 -14.79 18.56
N GLY A 159 -15.10 -13.46 18.56
CA GLY A 159 -15.90 -12.71 19.52
C GLY A 159 -17.39 -12.58 19.21
N GLU A 160 -17.85 -13.08 18.05
CA GLU A 160 -19.23 -12.90 17.57
C GLU A 160 -19.71 -11.44 17.61
N VAL A 161 -18.85 -10.48 17.24
CA VAL A 161 -19.12 -9.02 17.32
C VAL A 161 -20.38 -8.61 16.55
N TYR A 162 -20.75 -9.38 15.53
CA TYR A 162 -21.99 -9.18 14.77
C TYR A 162 -23.27 -9.40 15.61
N LYS A 163 -23.19 -10.11 16.75
CA LYS A 163 -24.28 -10.25 17.74
C LYS A 163 -24.18 -9.22 18.85
N ASN A 164 -22.97 -8.99 19.35
CA ASN A 164 -22.69 -8.11 20.48
C ASN A 164 -21.69 -7.01 20.04
N PRO A 165 -22.17 -5.84 19.58
CA PRO A 165 -21.29 -4.78 19.07
C PRO A 165 -20.52 -4.06 20.18
N ASP A 166 -21.11 -3.92 21.37
CA ASP A 166 -20.53 -3.22 22.52
C ASP A 166 -19.63 -4.14 23.33
N VAL A 167 -18.36 -4.19 22.92
CA VAL A 167 -17.35 -5.08 23.50
C VAL A 167 -16.26 -4.28 24.20
N SER A 168 -15.90 -4.69 25.40
CA SER A 168 -14.81 -4.09 26.18
C SER A 168 -13.43 -4.28 25.54
N LYS A 169 -12.45 -3.46 25.93
CA LYS A 169 -11.06 -3.61 25.45
C LYS A 169 -10.45 -4.92 25.96
N GLU A 170 -10.84 -5.36 27.15
CA GLU A 170 -10.39 -6.56 27.82
C GLU A 170 -10.84 -7.82 27.07
N GLU A 171 -12.08 -7.84 26.58
CA GLU A 171 -12.60 -8.94 25.75
C GLU A 171 -11.91 -9.01 24.39
N ARG A 172 -11.70 -7.87 23.71
CA ARG A 172 -10.94 -7.83 22.46
C ARG A 172 -9.53 -8.37 22.63
N LYS A 173 -8.87 -8.01 23.74
CA LYS A 173 -7.54 -8.55 24.09
C LYS A 173 -7.59 -10.05 24.35
N ARG A 174 -8.65 -10.56 24.98
CA ARG A 174 -8.85 -11.99 25.19
C ARG A 174 -8.96 -12.75 23.87
N TRP A 175 -9.73 -12.24 22.91
CA TRP A 175 -9.88 -12.86 21.58
C TRP A 175 -8.58 -12.84 20.79
N GLN A 176 -7.83 -11.73 20.86
CA GLN A 176 -6.49 -11.66 20.30
C GLN A 176 -5.58 -12.77 20.85
N LEU A 177 -5.51 -12.92 22.17
CA LEU A 177 -4.68 -13.95 22.81
C LEU A 177 -5.12 -15.37 22.44
N THR A 178 -6.43 -15.61 22.32
CA THR A 178 -6.99 -16.89 21.86
C THR A 178 -6.56 -17.19 20.42
N LEU A 179 -6.72 -16.25 19.50
CA LEU A 179 -6.31 -16.38 18.11
C LEU A 179 -4.80 -16.64 18.00
N ASP A 180 -3.99 -15.84 18.70
CA ASP A 180 -2.53 -15.96 18.74
C ASP A 180 -2.05 -17.32 19.24
N LYS A 181 -2.66 -17.82 20.32
CA LYS A 181 -2.36 -19.15 20.86
C LYS A 181 -2.71 -20.25 19.86
N HIS A 182 -3.85 -20.11 19.17
CA HIS A 182 -4.32 -21.11 18.22
C HIS A 182 -3.48 -21.13 16.94
N LEU A 183 -3.19 -19.97 16.35
CA LEU A 183 -2.32 -19.84 15.18
C LEU A 183 -0.90 -20.34 15.46
N ARG A 184 -0.38 -20.12 16.67
CA ARG A 184 0.90 -20.72 17.08
C ARG A 184 0.83 -22.26 17.08
N LYS A 185 -0.25 -22.83 17.61
CA LYS A 185 -0.42 -24.28 17.72
C LYS A 185 -0.62 -24.96 16.36
N LYS A 186 -1.47 -24.39 15.50
CA LYS A 186 -1.87 -25.01 14.22
C LYS A 186 -0.99 -24.61 13.05
N MET A 187 -0.58 -23.34 12.99
CA MET A 187 0.13 -22.76 11.84
C MET A 187 1.61 -22.47 12.12
N ASN A 188 2.10 -22.75 13.34
CA ASN A 188 3.44 -22.37 13.80
C ASN A 188 3.73 -20.87 13.63
N LEU A 189 2.69 -20.04 13.79
CA LEU A 189 2.79 -18.58 13.67
C LEU A 189 3.00 -17.96 15.05
N LYS A 190 4.17 -17.36 15.24
CA LYS A 190 4.46 -16.61 16.47
C LYS A 190 3.77 -15.24 16.41
N PRO A 191 3.03 -14.85 17.46
CA PRO A 191 2.43 -13.51 17.55
C PRO A 191 3.47 -12.42 17.36
N MET A 192 3.08 -11.34 16.70
CA MET A 192 3.95 -10.21 16.42
C MET A 192 3.24 -8.90 16.76
N MET A 193 4.02 -7.91 17.19
CA MET A 193 3.49 -6.57 17.46
C MET A 193 3.13 -5.82 16.17
N ARG A 194 3.96 -5.96 15.13
CA ARG A 194 3.73 -5.38 13.79
C ARG A 194 3.77 -6.50 12.76
N MET A 195 2.75 -6.52 11.90
CA MET A 195 2.64 -7.48 10.81
C MET A 195 3.81 -7.32 9.84
N SER A 196 4.49 -8.42 9.51
CA SER A 196 5.55 -8.44 8.48
C SER A 196 5.04 -9.13 7.22
N GLY A 197 5.65 -8.85 6.08
CA GLY A 197 5.30 -9.53 4.81
C GLY A 197 5.40 -11.06 4.90
N ASN A 198 6.37 -11.59 5.66
CA ASN A 198 6.51 -13.03 5.87
C ASN A 198 5.34 -13.63 6.67
N PHE A 199 4.86 -12.92 7.69
CA PHE A 199 3.70 -13.39 8.44
C PHE A 199 2.43 -13.25 7.60
N ALA A 200 2.24 -12.13 6.89
CA ALA A 200 1.11 -11.93 5.99
C ALA A 200 1.01 -13.07 4.97
N ARG A 201 2.12 -13.46 4.33
CA ARG A 201 2.15 -14.60 3.39
C ARG A 201 1.72 -15.93 4.01
N LYS A 202 2.05 -16.18 5.28
CA LYS A 202 1.66 -17.41 5.97
C LYS A 202 0.25 -17.38 6.57
N LEU A 203 -0.25 -16.18 6.89
CA LEU A 203 -1.60 -15.99 7.42
C LEU A 203 -2.66 -16.08 6.31
N MET A 204 -2.34 -15.59 5.12
CA MET A 204 -3.28 -15.53 4.00
C MET A 204 -3.31 -16.86 3.23
N THR A 205 -3.85 -17.91 3.85
CA THR A 205 -3.96 -19.25 3.25
C THR A 205 -5.29 -19.94 3.62
N LYS A 206 -5.66 -21.00 2.88
CA LYS A 206 -6.87 -21.78 3.15
C LYS A 206 -6.79 -22.51 4.50
N GLU A 207 -5.63 -23.07 4.81
CA GLU A 207 -5.37 -23.79 6.06
C GLU A 207 -5.51 -22.85 7.28
N THR A 208 -5.13 -21.58 7.12
CA THR A 208 -5.29 -20.59 8.19
C THR A 208 -6.76 -20.33 8.49
N VAL A 209 -7.59 -20.14 7.46
CA VAL A 209 -9.02 -19.88 7.69
C VAL A 209 -9.72 -21.13 8.25
N GLU A 210 -9.33 -22.34 7.83
CA GLU A 210 -9.80 -23.59 8.42
C GLU A 210 -9.46 -23.68 9.92
N ALA A 211 -8.22 -23.38 10.29
CA ALA A 211 -7.82 -23.34 11.70
C ALA A 211 -8.61 -22.28 12.49
N VAL A 212 -8.85 -21.09 11.91
CA VAL A 212 -9.67 -20.06 12.56
C VAL A 212 -11.13 -20.51 12.74
N CYS A 213 -11.70 -21.23 11.78
CA CYS A 213 -13.05 -21.78 11.88
C CYS A 213 -13.23 -22.71 13.10
N GLU A 214 -12.19 -23.40 13.56
CA GLU A 214 -12.24 -24.20 14.81
C GLU A 214 -12.56 -23.37 16.06
N LEU A 215 -12.34 -22.06 16.01
CA LEU A 215 -12.63 -21.13 17.11
C LEU A 215 -13.95 -20.37 16.95
N VAL A 216 -14.53 -20.37 15.75
CA VAL A 216 -15.78 -19.67 15.44
C VAL A 216 -16.95 -20.62 15.72
N LYS A 217 -18.00 -20.16 16.40
CA LYS A 217 -19.09 -21.05 16.83
C LYS A 217 -20.15 -21.33 15.75
N CYS A 218 -20.35 -20.39 14.84
CA CYS A 218 -21.45 -20.43 13.87
C CYS A 218 -20.97 -20.98 12.52
N GLU A 219 -21.55 -22.09 12.06
CA GLU A 219 -21.18 -22.74 10.80
C GLU A 219 -21.39 -21.84 9.58
N GLU A 220 -22.46 -21.04 9.54
CA GLU A 220 -22.66 -20.07 8.44
C GLU A 220 -21.53 -19.04 8.34
N ARG A 221 -20.90 -18.69 9.48
CA ARG A 221 -19.75 -17.79 9.51
C ARG A 221 -18.48 -18.48 9.02
N HIS A 222 -18.37 -19.80 9.16
CA HIS A 222 -17.27 -20.57 8.59
C HIS A 222 -17.27 -20.46 7.08
N GLU A 223 -18.43 -20.69 6.46
CA GLU A 223 -18.56 -20.62 5.01
C GLU A 223 -18.30 -19.20 4.49
N ALA A 224 -18.81 -18.18 5.17
CA ALA A 224 -18.52 -16.78 4.81
C ALA A 224 -17.01 -16.45 4.88
N LEU A 225 -16.31 -16.93 5.91
CA LEU A 225 -14.86 -16.73 6.05
C LEU A 225 -14.05 -17.48 4.99
N LYS A 226 -14.41 -18.73 4.73
CA LYS A 226 -13.76 -19.57 3.71
C LYS A 226 -13.95 -18.98 2.32
N GLU A 227 -15.16 -18.57 1.98
CA GLU A 227 -15.47 -17.91 0.69
C GLU A 227 -14.69 -16.60 0.55
N LEU A 228 -14.64 -15.78 1.60
CA LEU A 228 -13.88 -14.53 1.60
C LEU A 228 -12.38 -14.78 1.36
N MET A 229 -11.78 -15.76 2.04
CA MET A 229 -10.37 -16.13 1.83
C MET A 229 -10.14 -16.71 0.42
N ASP A 230 -11.03 -17.56 -0.08
CA ASP A 230 -10.91 -18.14 -1.42
C ASP A 230 -10.92 -17.06 -2.51
N LEU A 231 -11.84 -16.09 -2.42
CA LEU A 231 -11.88 -14.94 -3.33
C LEU A 231 -10.61 -14.09 -3.23
N TYR A 232 -10.13 -13.82 -2.02
CA TYR A 232 -8.86 -13.11 -1.84
C TYR A 232 -7.70 -13.84 -2.52
N LEU A 233 -7.62 -15.16 -2.36
CA LEU A 233 -6.57 -15.99 -2.97
C LEU A 233 -6.67 -16.08 -4.49
N LYS A 234 -7.86 -15.97 -5.07
CA LYS A 234 -8.06 -15.86 -6.52
C LYS A 234 -7.59 -14.52 -7.06
N MET A 235 -7.79 -13.43 -6.31
CA MET A 235 -7.38 -12.09 -6.74
C MET A 235 -5.89 -11.80 -6.49
N LYS A 236 -5.32 -12.32 -5.40
CA LYS A 236 -3.96 -12.01 -4.93
C LYS A 236 -2.84 -12.20 -5.96
N PRO A 237 -2.82 -13.27 -6.78
CA PRO A 237 -1.78 -13.44 -7.79
C PRO A 237 -1.72 -12.30 -8.80
N VAL A 238 -2.85 -11.64 -9.08
CA VAL A 238 -2.93 -10.59 -10.10
C VAL A 238 -2.09 -9.37 -9.75
N TRP A 239 -2.12 -8.88 -8.50
CA TRP A 239 -1.27 -7.75 -8.11
C TRP A 239 0.14 -8.16 -7.63
N ARG A 240 0.41 -9.47 -7.47
CA ARG A 240 1.73 -9.96 -7.00
C ARG A 240 2.64 -10.52 -8.08
N SER A 241 2.07 -11.11 -9.12
CA SER A 241 2.83 -11.65 -10.25
C SER A 241 3.65 -10.56 -10.94
N SER A 242 4.81 -10.93 -11.47
CA SER A 242 5.65 -10.02 -12.24
C SER A 242 5.03 -9.76 -13.62
N CYS A 243 4.38 -10.74 -14.24
CA CYS A 243 3.65 -10.58 -15.50
C CYS A 243 2.28 -11.31 -15.46
N PRO A 244 1.24 -10.70 -14.85
CA PRO A 244 -0.07 -11.33 -14.64
C PRO A 244 -0.74 -11.84 -15.92
N ALA A 245 -0.60 -11.12 -17.03
CA ALA A 245 -1.17 -11.51 -18.32
C ALA A 245 -0.59 -12.82 -18.90
N LYS A 246 0.60 -13.24 -18.44
CA LYS A 246 1.23 -14.51 -18.85
C LYS A 246 1.17 -15.59 -17.77
N GLU A 247 1.33 -15.18 -16.51
CA GLU A 247 1.44 -16.11 -15.38
C GLU A 247 0.08 -16.53 -14.82
N CYS A 248 -0.93 -15.64 -14.87
CA CYS A 248 -2.26 -15.90 -14.33
C CYS A 248 -3.39 -15.22 -15.15
N PRO A 249 -3.46 -15.43 -16.48
CA PRO A 249 -4.41 -14.74 -17.36
C PRO A 249 -5.88 -14.99 -17.00
N GLU A 250 -6.23 -16.20 -16.57
CA GLU A 250 -7.60 -16.55 -16.17
C GLU A 250 -8.05 -15.75 -14.94
N LEU A 251 -7.17 -15.64 -13.93
CA LEU A 251 -7.44 -14.88 -12.71
C LEU A 251 -7.52 -13.38 -12.99
N LEU A 252 -6.68 -12.86 -13.89
CA LEU A 252 -6.74 -11.47 -14.36
C LEU A 252 -8.08 -11.19 -15.05
N CYS A 253 -8.52 -12.06 -15.97
CA CYS A 253 -9.79 -11.91 -16.68
C CYS A 253 -11.00 -11.94 -15.74
N GLN A 254 -10.94 -12.71 -14.65
CA GLN A 254 -12.02 -12.85 -13.67
C GLN A 254 -11.93 -11.83 -12.52
N TYR A 255 -10.94 -10.94 -12.51
CA TYR A 255 -10.66 -10.09 -11.36
C TYR A 255 -11.86 -9.23 -10.96
N SER A 256 -12.49 -8.54 -11.93
CA SER A 256 -13.63 -7.66 -11.66
C SER A 256 -14.85 -8.40 -11.10
N TYR A 257 -15.10 -9.62 -11.57
CA TYR A 257 -16.16 -10.46 -11.01
C TYR A 257 -15.83 -10.89 -9.57
N ASN A 258 -14.58 -11.32 -9.34
CA ASN A 258 -14.13 -11.74 -8.00
C ASN A 258 -14.14 -10.57 -7.01
N SER A 259 -13.76 -9.37 -7.43
CA SER A 259 -13.78 -8.18 -6.56
C SER A 259 -15.20 -7.73 -6.24
N GLN A 260 -16.12 -7.81 -7.21
CA GLN A 260 -17.55 -7.57 -6.98
C GLN A 260 -18.11 -8.57 -5.96
N ARG A 261 -17.85 -9.86 -6.14
CA ARG A 261 -18.31 -10.89 -5.20
C ARG A 261 -17.72 -10.70 -3.80
N PHE A 262 -16.44 -10.33 -3.72
CA PHE A 262 -15.78 -10.01 -2.45
C PHE A 262 -16.47 -8.82 -1.76
N ALA A 263 -16.76 -7.75 -2.51
CA ALA A 263 -17.46 -6.58 -1.99
C ALA A 263 -18.89 -6.90 -1.51
N GLU A 264 -19.62 -7.76 -2.22
CA GLU A 264 -20.94 -8.24 -1.80
C GLU A 264 -20.89 -9.01 -0.47
N LEU A 265 -19.89 -9.87 -0.28
CA LEU A 265 -19.70 -10.55 1.01
C LEU A 265 -19.40 -9.55 2.12
N LEU A 266 -18.57 -8.55 1.87
CA LEU A 266 -18.28 -7.51 2.86
C LEU A 266 -19.53 -6.72 3.24
N SER A 267 -20.33 -6.30 2.25
CA SER A 267 -21.52 -5.46 2.47
C SER A 267 -22.70 -6.22 3.08
N THR A 268 -22.75 -7.55 2.92
CA THR A 268 -23.82 -8.39 3.46
C THR A 268 -23.37 -9.10 4.75
N LYS A 269 -22.42 -10.03 4.67
CA LYS A 269 -21.99 -10.87 5.78
C LYS A 269 -21.09 -10.13 6.77
N PHE A 270 -20.36 -9.11 6.35
CA PHE A 270 -19.48 -8.33 7.23
C PHE A 270 -19.93 -6.88 7.41
N LYS A 271 -21.23 -6.62 7.21
CA LYS A 271 -21.83 -5.28 7.30
C LYS A 271 -21.50 -4.55 8.61
N TYR A 272 -21.56 -5.26 9.74
CA TYR A 272 -21.23 -4.74 11.08
C TYR A 272 -19.82 -4.11 11.18
N ARG A 273 -18.91 -4.48 10.27
CA ARG A 273 -17.54 -3.97 10.20
C ARG A 273 -17.38 -2.89 9.13
N TYR A 274 -18.03 -3.04 7.99
CA TYR A 274 -17.76 -2.23 6.78
C TYR A 274 -18.87 -1.23 6.40
N GLU A 275 -19.98 -1.18 7.13
CA GLU A 275 -20.96 -0.10 6.98
C GLU A 275 -20.34 1.23 7.41
N GLY A 276 -20.15 2.14 6.45
CA GLY A 276 -19.60 3.48 6.66
C GLY A 276 -18.07 3.57 6.70
N LYS A 277 -17.34 2.45 6.55
CA LYS A 277 -15.86 2.48 6.51
C LYS A 277 -15.24 1.30 5.77
N ILE A 278 -14.10 1.56 5.14
CA ILE A 278 -13.22 0.55 4.53
C ILE A 278 -11.76 0.95 4.73
N THR A 279 -10.85 -0.02 4.70
CA THR A 279 -9.41 0.27 4.75
C THR A 279 -8.91 0.77 3.40
N ASN A 280 -7.87 1.61 3.40
CA ASN A 280 -7.31 2.18 2.18
C ASN A 280 -6.86 1.09 1.19
N TYR A 281 -6.20 0.03 1.69
CA TYR A 281 -5.75 -1.07 0.83
C TYR A 281 -6.86 -1.98 0.34
N PHE A 282 -7.93 -2.25 1.12
CA PHE A 282 -9.10 -2.98 0.58
C PHE A 282 -9.73 -2.19 -0.57
N HIS A 283 -9.95 -0.88 -0.38
CA HIS A 283 -10.47 -0.03 -1.44
C HIS A 283 -9.57 -0.07 -2.69
N LYS A 284 -8.26 0.12 -2.52
CA LYS A 284 -7.29 0.06 -3.63
C LYS A 284 -7.32 -1.27 -4.38
N THR A 285 -7.37 -2.40 -3.65
CA THR A 285 -7.41 -3.73 -4.29
C THR A 285 -8.73 -4.01 -4.99
N LEU A 286 -9.85 -3.56 -4.46
CA LEU A 286 -11.17 -3.88 -5.00
C LEU A 286 -11.53 -3.00 -6.20
N ALA A 287 -11.00 -1.77 -6.26
CA ALA A 287 -11.36 -0.80 -7.27
C ALA A 287 -10.32 -0.63 -8.40
N HIS A 288 -9.03 -0.53 -8.06
CA HIS A 288 -8.04 0.07 -8.99
C HIS A 288 -7.10 -0.94 -9.64
N VAL A 289 -7.04 -2.18 -9.18
CA VAL A 289 -6.07 -3.19 -9.69
C VAL A 289 -6.23 -3.45 -11.19
N PRO A 290 -7.44 -3.67 -11.76
CA PRO A 290 -7.59 -3.91 -13.19
C PRO A 290 -7.05 -2.75 -14.05
N GLU A 291 -7.41 -1.51 -13.71
CA GLU A 291 -6.97 -0.31 -14.44
C GLU A 291 -5.44 -0.14 -14.41
N ILE A 292 -4.82 -0.38 -13.24
CA ILE A 292 -3.35 -0.30 -13.13
C ILE A 292 -2.67 -1.41 -13.95
N ILE A 293 -3.19 -2.63 -13.92
CA ILE A 293 -2.62 -3.75 -14.68
C ILE A 293 -2.73 -3.48 -16.18
N GLU A 294 -3.85 -2.97 -16.65
CA GLU A 294 -4.06 -2.61 -18.06
C GLU A 294 -3.07 -1.52 -18.51
N ARG A 295 -2.86 -0.50 -17.67
CA ARG A 295 -1.95 0.61 -17.96
C ARG A 295 -0.47 0.23 -17.89
N ASP A 296 -0.08 -0.53 -16.87
CA ASP A 296 1.33 -0.73 -16.49
C ASP A 296 1.85 -2.14 -16.78
N GLY A 297 0.96 -3.07 -17.13
CA GLY A 297 1.25 -4.49 -17.35
C GLY A 297 1.51 -5.30 -16.08
N SER A 298 1.85 -4.66 -14.96
CA SER A 298 2.11 -5.31 -13.68
C SER A 298 1.97 -4.35 -12.50
N ILE A 299 1.79 -4.91 -11.30
CA ILE A 299 1.93 -4.21 -10.03
C ILE A 299 3.09 -4.80 -9.24
N GLY A 300 3.17 -6.14 -9.17
CA GLY A 300 4.17 -6.85 -8.37
C GLY A 300 5.61 -6.60 -8.81
N ALA A 301 5.84 -6.39 -10.11
CA ALA A 301 7.15 -6.02 -10.65
C ALA A 301 7.65 -4.65 -10.16
N TRP A 302 6.73 -3.78 -9.72
CA TRP A 302 7.01 -2.40 -9.30
C TRP A 302 6.94 -2.20 -7.78
N ALA A 303 6.92 -3.30 -7.02
CA ALA A 303 6.76 -3.30 -5.57
C ALA A 303 8.02 -2.82 -4.83
N SER A 304 7.80 -2.35 -3.60
CA SER A 304 8.85 -1.89 -2.67
C SER A 304 9.75 -3.00 -2.11
N GLU A 305 9.47 -4.28 -2.39
CA GLU A 305 10.20 -5.42 -1.80
C GLU A 305 11.72 -5.37 -2.05
N GLY A 306 12.15 -4.87 -3.22
CA GLY A 306 13.56 -4.67 -3.53
C GLY A 306 14.21 -3.62 -2.64
N ASN A 307 13.54 -2.47 -2.46
CA ASN A 307 14.01 -1.38 -1.61
C ASN A 307 14.06 -1.80 -0.13
N GLU A 308 13.00 -2.46 0.36
CA GLU A 308 12.93 -2.98 1.73
C GLU A 308 13.98 -4.07 2.01
N SER A 309 14.30 -4.88 1.00
CA SER A 309 15.40 -5.84 1.10
C SER A 309 16.76 -5.13 1.16
N GLY A 310 16.92 -4.03 0.42
CA GLY A 310 18.09 -3.14 0.50
C GLY A 310 18.35 -2.60 1.91
N ASN A 311 17.31 -2.35 2.71
CA ASN A 311 17.46 -1.94 4.12
C ASN A 311 18.21 -2.98 4.97
N LYS A 312 18.12 -4.28 4.62
CA LYS A 312 18.89 -5.33 5.29
C LYS A 312 20.39 -5.23 4.93
N LEU A 313 20.70 -4.94 3.67
CA LEU A 313 22.08 -4.72 3.21
C LEU A 313 22.68 -3.48 3.85
N PHE A 314 21.94 -2.36 3.88
CA PHE A 314 22.36 -1.12 4.54
C PHE A 314 22.80 -1.38 5.99
N ARG A 315 21.99 -2.07 6.80
CA ARG A 315 22.33 -2.41 8.20
C ARG A 315 23.60 -3.26 8.29
N ARG A 316 23.77 -4.22 7.37
CA ARG A 316 24.95 -5.10 7.34
C ARG A 316 26.20 -4.31 6.97
N PHE A 317 26.16 -3.55 5.88
CA PHE A 317 27.31 -2.77 5.40
C PHE A 317 27.70 -1.68 6.40
N ARG A 318 26.74 -0.99 7.01
CA ARG A 318 27.03 0.00 8.05
C ARG A 318 27.81 -0.59 9.23
N LYS A 319 27.49 -1.83 9.61
CA LYS A 319 28.14 -2.52 10.73
C LYS A 319 29.50 -3.14 10.35
N MET A 320 29.57 -3.75 9.16
CA MET A 320 30.66 -4.67 8.81
C MET A 320 31.66 -4.10 7.80
N ASN A 321 31.25 -3.10 7.01
CA ASN A 321 31.97 -2.65 5.81
C ASN A 321 32.17 -1.13 5.76
N ALA A 322 31.91 -0.42 6.86
CA ALA A 322 32.05 1.03 6.95
C ALA A 322 32.92 1.45 8.12
N ARG A 323 33.67 2.54 7.94
CA ARG A 323 34.37 3.22 9.03
C ARG A 323 33.35 3.67 10.07
N GLN A 324 33.62 3.34 11.35
CA GLN A 324 32.73 3.69 12.48
C GLN A 324 32.95 5.15 12.90
N SER A 325 32.69 6.07 11.96
CA SER A 325 32.79 7.51 12.11
C SER A 325 31.61 8.16 11.40
N LYS A 326 30.94 9.09 12.09
CA LYS A 326 29.80 9.84 11.52
C LYS A 326 30.16 10.58 10.22
N CYS A 327 31.43 10.96 10.05
CA CYS A 327 31.88 11.69 8.87
C CYS A 327 31.97 10.81 7.61
N TYR A 328 32.27 9.52 7.77
CA TYR A 328 32.64 8.65 6.65
C TYR A 328 31.73 7.43 6.48
N GLU A 329 30.88 7.13 7.48
CA GLU A 329 30.07 5.90 7.47
C GLU A 329 29.14 5.83 6.26
N MET A 330 28.48 6.93 5.89
CA MET A 330 27.52 6.92 4.78
C MET A 330 28.21 6.82 3.42
N GLU A 331 29.40 7.42 3.26
CA GLU A 331 30.23 7.30 2.05
C GLU A 331 30.62 5.84 1.81
N ASP A 332 31.13 5.17 2.84
CA ASP A 332 31.56 3.77 2.74
C ASP A 332 30.37 2.84 2.47
N VAL A 333 29.24 3.06 3.14
CA VAL A 333 28.03 2.25 2.91
C VAL A 333 27.52 2.44 1.50
N LEU A 334 27.42 3.68 1.01
CA LEU A 334 26.95 3.96 -0.34
C LEU A 334 27.85 3.30 -1.39
N LYS A 335 29.18 3.40 -1.22
CA LYS A 335 30.16 2.76 -2.11
C LYS A 335 30.02 1.23 -2.12
N HIS A 336 29.98 0.59 -0.95
CA HIS A 336 29.85 -0.87 -0.89
C HIS A 336 28.49 -1.36 -1.41
N HIS A 337 27.42 -0.59 -1.17
CA HIS A 337 26.10 -0.93 -1.67
C HIS A 337 25.99 -0.76 -3.20
N TRP A 338 26.73 0.18 -3.79
CA TRP A 338 26.81 0.33 -5.25
C TRP A 338 27.60 -0.80 -5.92
N LEU A 339 28.66 -1.30 -5.25
CA LEU A 339 29.48 -2.39 -5.77
C LEU A 339 28.82 -3.77 -5.67
N TYR A 340 27.88 -3.94 -4.74
CA TYR A 340 27.08 -5.15 -4.58
C TYR A 340 25.91 -5.15 -5.57
#